data_AF-A0A4S2IX11-F1
#
_entry.id   AF-A0A4S2IX11-F1
#
_cell.length_a   1.000
_cell.length_b   1.000
_cell.length_c   1.000
_cell.angle_alpha   90.00
_cell.angle_beta   90.00
_cell.angle_gamma   90.00
#
_symmetry.space_group_name_H-M   'P 1'
#
loop_
_entity.id
_entity.type
_entity.pdbx_description
1 polymer ?
#
loop_
_entity_poly.entity_id
_entity_poly.type
_entity_poly.pdbx_seq_one_letter_code
_entity_poly.pdbx_strand_id
1 'polypeptide(L)' 'MANAHKHRQRVIRGAPDDLWDDLDAATKAAGIDRSAVTRQFWEWYVSRSGAELPERPELYLRPASSEEKTA' A
#
# COMPACT_ATOMS: atom_id res chain seq x y z
N MET A 1 -6.09 26.14 -17.35
CA MET A 1 -6.34 25.10 -16.34
C MET A 1 -5.32 23.98 -16.56
N ALA A 2 -4.24 23.96 -15.79
CA ALA A 2 -3.15 23.01 -15.97
C ALA A 2 -3.06 22.12 -14.72
N ASN A 3 -3.87 21.06 -14.67
CA ASN A 3 -3.76 19.96 -13.72
C ASN A 3 -4.51 18.74 -14.30
N ALA A 4 -4.15 18.32 -15.51
CA ALA A 4 -4.58 17.03 -16.02
C ALA A 4 -3.58 16.00 -15.49
N HIS A 5 -4.00 15.18 -14.51
CA HIS A 5 -3.18 14.03 -14.10
C HIS A 5 -2.86 13.19 -15.34
N LYS A 6 -1.58 12.87 -15.57
CA LYS A 6 -1.11 12.09 -16.73
C LYS A 6 -1.80 10.72 -16.85
N HIS A 7 -2.32 10.21 -15.73
CA HIS A 7 -3.02 8.94 -15.64
C HIS A 7 -4.41 9.09 -15.00
N ARG A 8 -5.37 8.29 -15.48
CA ARG A 8 -6.71 8.20 -14.86
C ARG A 8 -6.57 7.64 -13.44
N GLN A 9 -7.11 8.37 -12.47
CA GLN A 9 -7.18 7.90 -11.08
C GLN A 9 -8.16 6.72 -10.97
N ARG A 10 -7.77 5.70 -10.21
CA ARG A 10 -8.62 4.57 -9.80
C ARG A 10 -8.71 4.57 -8.29
N VAL A 11 -9.93 4.60 -7.76
CA VAL A 11 -10.18 4.72 -6.32
C VAL A 11 -10.48 3.34 -5.74
N ILE A 12 -9.83 3.00 -4.62
CA ILE A 12 -10.17 1.83 -3.80
C ILE A 12 -11.22 2.29 -2.78
N ARG A 13 -12.39 1.65 -2.77
CA ARG A 13 -13.48 1.98 -1.84
C ARG A 13 -13.48 1.02 -0.66
N GLY A 14 -13.79 1.52 0.53
CA GLY A 14 -13.92 0.71 1.75
C GLY A 14 -12.59 0.34 2.42
N ALA A 15 -11.46 0.87 1.94
CA ALA A 15 -10.20 0.81 2.67
C ALA A 15 -10.23 1.85 3.81
N PRO A 16 -10.04 1.44 5.07
CA PRO A 16 -10.02 2.37 6.19
C PRO A 16 -8.75 3.24 6.18
N ASP A 17 -8.81 4.40 6.85
CA ASP A 17 -7.72 5.38 6.84
C ASP A 17 -6.44 4.83 7.49
N ASP A 18 -6.57 4.02 8.55
CA ASP A 18 -5.42 3.38 9.22
C ASP A 18 -4.65 2.47 8.27
N LEU A 19 -5.35 1.74 7.39
CA LEU A 19 -4.72 0.92 6.35
C LEU A 19 -3.96 1.77 5.33
N TRP A 20 -4.46 2.97 4.99
CA TRP A 20 -3.76 3.88 4.09
C TRP A 20 -2.46 4.40 4.70
N ASP A 21 -2.50 4.74 5.99
CA ASP A 21 -1.33 5.21 6.74
C ASP A 21 -0.28 4.09 6.89
N ASP A 22 -0.75 2.88 7.20
CA ASP A 22 0.07 1.68 7.30
C ASP A 22 0.79 1.36 5.98
N LEU A 23 0.06 1.42 4.85
CA LEU A 23 0.63 1.24 3.52
C LEU A 23 1.65 2.32 3.18
N ASP A 24 1.37 3.58 3.53
CA ASP A 24 2.30 4.70 3.30
C ASP A 24 3.59 4.54 4.12
N ALA A 25 3.48 4.16 5.39
CA ALA A 25 4.63 3.90 6.26
C ALA A 25 5.48 2.71 5.77
N ALA A 26 4.85 1.60 5.40
CA ALA A 26 5.55 0.43 4.88
C ALA A 26 6.30 0.75 3.58
N THR A 27 5.64 1.45 2.65
CA THR A 27 6.26 1.80 1.36
C THR A 27 7.42 2.79 1.51
N LYS A 28 7.31 3.74 2.44
CA LYS A 28 8.44 4.61 2.85
C LYS A 28 9.60 3.82 3.43
N ALA A 29 9.34 2.84 4.32
CA ALA A 29 10.38 1.99 4.89
C ALA A 29 11.09 1.13 3.83
N ALA A 30 10.36 0.70 2.80
CA ALA A 30 10.90 -0.02 1.65
C ALA A 30 11.55 0.90 0.59
N GLY A 31 11.44 2.23 0.72
CA GLY A 31 11.96 3.18 -0.27
C GLY A 31 11.24 3.16 -1.61
N ILE A 32 9.96 2.75 -1.64
CA ILE A 32 9.15 2.64 -2.87
C ILE A 32 7.85 3.43 -2.76
N ASP A 33 7.21 3.73 -3.89
CA ASP A 33 5.90 4.37 -3.91
C ASP A 33 4.74 3.39 -3.67
N ARG A 34 3.67 3.86 -3.02
CA ARG A 34 2.39 3.12 -2.86
C ARG A 34 1.83 2.57 -4.17
N SER A 35 1.96 3.34 -5.25
CA SER A 35 1.46 2.91 -6.57
C SER A 35 2.31 1.79 -7.19
N ALA A 36 3.60 1.69 -6.84
CA ALA A 36 4.49 0.65 -7.33
C ALA A 36 4.15 -0.69 -6.68
N VAL A 37 4.07 -0.74 -5.35
CA VAL A 37 3.72 -1.97 -4.62
C VAL A 37 2.34 -2.48 -4.98
N THR A 38 1.35 -1.58 -5.12
CA THR A 38 -0.02 -1.95 -5.47
C THR A 38 -0.12 -2.54 -6.87
N ARG A 39 0.61 -1.96 -7.84
CA ARG A 39 0.63 -2.48 -9.20
C ARG A 39 1.30 -3.86 -9.26
N GLN A 40 2.46 -4.02 -8.62
CA GLN A 40 3.14 -5.31 -8.55
C GLN A 40 2.24 -6.38 -7.92
N PHE A 41 1.58 -6.04 -6.81
CA PHE A 41 0.63 -6.94 -6.16
C PHE A 41 -0.53 -7.33 -7.10
N TRP A 42 -1.11 -6.39 -7.84
CA TRP A 42 -2.18 -6.70 -8.80
C TRP A 42 -1.70 -7.58 -9.95
N GLU A 43 -0.49 -7.36 -10.46
CA GLU A 43 0.09 -8.18 -11.52
C GLU A 43 0.32 -9.62 -11.05
N TRP A 44 0.81 -9.80 -9.83
CA TRP A 44 0.93 -11.10 -9.18
C TRP A 44 -0.44 -11.73 -8.93
N TYR A 45 -1.40 -10.98 -8.39
CA TYR A 45 -2.74 -11.45 -8.04
C TYR A 45 -3.50 -11.99 -9.26
N VAL A 46 -3.33 -11.37 -10.43
CA VAL A 46 -3.94 -11.85 -11.69
C VAL A 46 -3.04 -12.82 -12.47
N SER A 47 -1.96 -13.32 -11.85
CA SER A 47 -1.03 -14.30 -12.42
C SER A 47 -0.43 -13.88 -13.77
N ARG A 48 0.00 -12.61 -13.90
CA ARG A 48 0.75 -12.19 -15.10
C ARG A 48 2.10 -12.91 -15.16
N SER A 49 2.54 -13.20 -16.39
CA SER A 49 3.86 -13.80 -16.62
C SER A 49 4.98 -12.94 -16.02
N GLY A 50 5.83 -13.55 -15.20
CA GLY A 50 6.95 -12.90 -14.53
C GLY A 50 6.58 -11.98 -13.36
N ALA A 51 5.31 -11.95 -12.93
CA ALA A 51 4.90 -11.16 -11.78
C ALA A 51 5.23 -11.88 -10.46
N GLU A 52 5.82 -11.14 -9.53
CA GLU A 52 6.25 -11.66 -8.23
C GLU A 52 5.49 -10.95 -7.09
N LEU A 53 5.27 -11.68 -6.00
CA LEU A 53 4.66 -11.12 -4.80
C LEU A 53 5.62 -10.06 -4.21
N PRO A 54 5.16 -8.83 -3.93
CA PRO A 54 6.02 -7.81 -3.33
C PRO A 54 6.52 -8.24 -1.95
N GLU A 55 7.79 -7.94 -1.69
CA GLU A 55 8.42 -8.20 -0.39
C GLU A 55 7.89 -7.24 0.67
N ARG A 56 7.74 -7.74 1.90
CA ARG A 56 7.37 -6.92 3.05
C ARG A 56 8.64 -6.32 3.67
N PRO A 57 8.66 -5.01 3.97
CA PRO A 57 9.81 -4.39 4.61
C PRO A 57 9.98 -4.92 6.04
N GLU A 58 11.19 -5.38 6.38
CA GLU A 58 11.53 -5.91 7.71
C GLU A 58 11.33 -4.89 8.84
N LEU A 59 11.51 -3.60 8.53
CA LEU A 59 11.37 -2.49 9.49
C LEU A 59 9.92 -2.04 9.72
N TYR A 60 8.94 -2.58 8.97
CA TYR A 60 7.54 -2.26 9.19
C TYR A 60 6.91 -3.24 10.19
N LEU A 61 7.27 -3.03 11.46
CA LEU A 61 6.48 -3.53 12.58
C LEU A 61 5.36 -2.51 12.81
N ARG A 62 4.12 -2.82 12.38
CA ARG A 62 2.96 -2.05 12.83
C ARG A 62 3.03 -2.04 14.36
N PRO A 63 3.07 -0.87 15.03
CA PRO A 63 3.05 -0.84 16.49
C PRO A 63 1.78 -1.58 16.91
N ALA A 64 1.93 -2.59 17.79
CA ALA A 64 0.82 -3.43 18.22
C ALA A 64 -0.36 -2.52 18.58
N SER A 65 -1.49 -2.74 17.91
CA SER A 65 -2.69 -1.94 18.06
C SER A 65 -2.98 -1.75 19.55
N SER A 66 -3.01 -0.51 20.02
CA SER A 66 -3.41 -0.16 21.38
C SER A 66 -4.91 -0.37 21.56
N GLU A 67 -5.37 -1.62 21.47
CA GLU A 67 -6.70 -2.05 21.92
C GLU A 67 -6.55 -2.86 23.21
N GLU A 68 -6.10 -2.21 24.28
CA GLU A 68 -6.41 -2.63 25.64
C GLU A 68 -6.21 -1.45 26.60
N LYS A 69 -7.16 -0.51 26.59
CA LYS A 69 -7.36 0.38 27.74
C LYS A 69 -8.84 0.64 27.94
N THR A 70 -9.57 -0.44 28.24
CA THR A 70 -10.83 -0.37 28.99
C THR A 70 -10.47 -0.60 30.46
N ALA A 71 -10.40 0.47 31.24
CA ALA A 71 -10.52 0.48 32.70
C ALA A 71 -10.95 1.88 33.15
#